data_AF-A0A3N5G5D7-F1
#
_entry.id   AF-A0A3N5G5D7-F1
#
_cell.length_a   1.000
_cell.length_b   1.000
_cell.length_c   1.000
_cell.angle_alpha   90.00
_cell.angle_beta   90.00
_cell.angle_gamma   90.00
#
_symmetry.space_group_name_H-M   'P 1'
#
loop_
_entity.id
_entity.type
_entity.pdbx_description
1 polymer ?
#
loop_
_entity_poly.entity_id
_entity_poly.type
_entity_poly.pdbx_seq_one_letter_code
_entity_poly.pdbx_strand_id
1 'polypeptide(L)'
;MEPARRGFGEASTEGTTAEQDVLRHVHALFQQRVDGDDALLRLAGLRFAQMGTAAEVYAHTPDHLEHVLQFVPSHARLPVVHLSRGINVLQKRDRAVVTEFADRFAGRVAGLVVHDKREMAAQTDRLLAAL
;
A
#
# COMPACT_ATOMS: atom_id res chain seq x y z
N MET A 1 64.59 -3.56 -3.97
CA MET A 1 63.43 -2.99 -3.26
C MET A 1 62.27 -2.98 -4.25
N GLU A 2 61.46 -4.04 -4.26
CA GLU A 2 60.05 -3.97 -4.71
C GLU A 2 59.22 -3.39 -3.54
N PRO A 3 57.94 -2.97 -3.69
CA PRO A 3 56.97 -3.32 -4.74
C PRO A 3 56.23 -2.04 -5.27
N ALA A 4 55.10 -2.00 -5.97
CA ALA A 4 54.17 -2.97 -6.54
C ALA A 4 53.27 -2.23 -7.56
N ARG A 5 52.66 -3.03 -8.43
CA ARG A 5 51.59 -2.74 -9.39
C ARG A 5 50.25 -2.37 -8.72
N ARG A 6 49.30 -2.01 -9.61
CA ARG A 6 47.82 -2.00 -9.53
C ARG A 6 47.25 -0.64 -9.14
N GLY A 7 46.28 -0.08 -9.84
CA GLY A 7 45.33 -0.63 -10.80
C GLY A 7 44.08 0.23 -10.64
N PHE A 8 43.49 0.65 -11.75
CA PHE A 8 42.27 1.44 -11.78
C PHE A 8 41.20 0.77 -10.91
N GLY A 9 40.91 1.35 -9.76
CA GLY A 9 39.74 1.03 -8.95
C GLY A 9 38.62 1.96 -9.41
N GLU A 10 37.78 1.44 -10.28
CA GLU A 10 36.44 1.99 -10.51
C GLU A 10 35.78 2.18 -9.15
N ALA A 11 35.43 3.43 -8.83
CA ALA A 11 34.55 3.69 -7.71
C ALA A 11 33.19 3.10 -8.08
N SER A 12 32.93 1.90 -7.56
CA SER A 12 31.67 1.17 -7.69
C SER A 12 30.50 2.09 -7.34
N THR A 13 29.77 2.53 -8.35
CA THR A 13 28.48 3.23 -8.28
C THR A 13 27.34 2.28 -7.93
N GLU A 14 27.54 1.36 -6.99
CA GLU A 14 26.56 0.29 -6.70
C GLU A 14 26.03 0.30 -5.25
N GLY A 15 26.29 1.37 -4.50
CA GLY A 15 25.75 1.52 -3.13
C GLY A 15 24.45 2.32 -3.02
N THR A 16 24.11 3.14 -4.03
CA THR A 16 23.13 4.23 -3.82
C THR A 16 21.74 3.95 -4.39
N THR A 17 21.58 2.95 -5.26
CA THR A 17 20.29 2.66 -5.91
C THR A 17 19.30 1.93 -5.01
N ALA A 18 19.76 1.03 -4.13
CA ALA A 18 18.87 0.26 -3.25
C ALA A 18 18.28 1.11 -2.11
N GLU A 19 19.05 2.04 -1.55
CA GLU A 19 18.56 2.95 -0.49
C GLU A 19 17.67 4.07 -1.05
N GLN A 20 17.85 4.44 -2.33
CA GLN A 20 16.98 5.40 -3.02
C GLN A 20 15.67 4.79 -3.51
N ASP A 21 15.57 3.47 -3.73
CA ASP A 21 14.31 2.80 -4.11
C ASP A 21 13.29 2.74 -2.95
N VAL A 22 13.76 2.98 -1.72
CA VAL A 22 12.93 3.13 -0.52
C VAL A 22 12.37 4.56 -0.38
N LEU A 23 12.86 5.53 -1.18
CA LEU A 23 12.31 6.88 -1.24
C LEU A 23 10.95 6.88 -1.98
N ARG A 24 9.91 6.58 -1.21
CA ARG A 24 8.50 6.97 -1.44
C ARG A 24 7.96 6.66 -2.84
N HIS A 25 7.74 5.38 -3.08
CA HIS A 25 6.86 4.96 -4.17
C HIS A 25 5.45 5.47 -3.91
N VAL A 26 5.03 6.43 -4.72
CA VAL A 26 3.71 7.06 -4.61
C VAL A 26 2.68 6.06 -5.10
N HIS A 27 1.77 5.69 -4.20
CA HIS A 27 0.51 5.11 -4.62
C HIS A 27 -0.44 6.26 -4.91
N ALA A 28 -1.09 6.22 -6.07
CA ALA A 28 -2.13 7.19 -6.39
C ALA A 28 -3.48 6.66 -5.91
N LEU A 29 -4.33 7.56 -5.41
CA LEU A 29 -5.65 7.21 -4.91
C LEU A 29 -6.53 6.68 -6.05
N PHE A 30 -6.99 5.45 -5.91
CA PHE A 30 -7.88 4.76 -6.83
C PHE A 30 -9.19 4.46 -6.13
N GLN A 31 -10.25 5.18 -6.50
CA GLN A 31 -11.53 5.12 -5.78
C GLN A 31 -12.71 5.21 -6.74
N GLN A 32 -13.72 4.36 -6.50
CA GLN A 32 -15.04 4.57 -7.07
C GLN A 32 -15.69 5.78 -6.38
N ARG A 33 -15.84 6.88 -7.12
CA ARG A 33 -16.44 8.12 -6.60
C ARG A 33 -17.95 8.22 -6.83
N VAL A 34 -18.47 7.44 -7.77
CA VAL A 34 -19.88 7.40 -8.14
C VAL A 34 -20.30 5.93 -8.15
N ASP A 35 -21.26 5.59 -7.30
CA ASP A 35 -21.73 4.21 -7.15
C ASP A 35 -22.32 3.70 -8.46
N GLY A 36 -21.90 2.49 -8.87
CA GLY A 36 -22.34 1.84 -10.10
C GLY A 36 -21.71 2.37 -11.39
N ASP A 37 -20.87 3.40 -11.33
CA ASP A 37 -20.14 3.91 -12.50
C ASP A 37 -18.77 3.23 -12.64
N ASP A 38 -18.72 2.24 -13.52
CA ASP A 38 -17.48 1.54 -13.88
C ASP A 38 -16.68 2.27 -14.96
N ALA A 39 -17.27 3.21 -15.69
CA ALA A 39 -16.58 3.91 -16.78
C ALA A 39 -15.45 4.79 -16.22
N LEU A 40 -15.69 5.45 -15.09
CA LEU A 40 -14.66 6.22 -14.39
C LEU A 40 -13.54 5.33 -13.82
N LEU A 41 -13.87 4.14 -13.32
CA LEU A 41 -12.87 3.17 -12.86
C LEU A 41 -12.00 2.66 -14.01
N ARG A 42 -12.60 2.35 -15.17
CA ARG A 42 -11.87 1.97 -16.39
C ARG A 42 -10.95 3.09 -16.87
N LEU A 43 -11.45 4.32 -16.89
CA LEU A 43 -10.65 5.49 -17.27
C LEU A 43 -9.48 5.70 -16.30
N ALA A 44 -9.72 5.58 -14.99
CA ALA A 44 -8.66 5.64 -13.99
C ALA A 44 -7.61 4.55 -14.22
N GLY A 45 -8.04 3.30 -14.46
CA GLY A 45 -7.14 2.18 -14.75
C GLY A 45 -6.22 2.45 -15.94
N LEU A 46 -6.76 3.00 -17.03
CA LEU A 46 -5.97 3.41 -18.20
C LEU A 46 -4.94 4.50 -17.86
N ARG A 47 -5.32 5.49 -17.05
CA ARG A 47 -4.40 6.57 -16.64
C ARG A 47 -3.29 6.08 -15.72
N PHE A 48 -3.60 5.19 -14.79
CA PHE A 48 -2.61 4.57 -13.91
C PHE A 48 -1.61 3.73 -14.69
N ALA A 49 -2.07 2.97 -15.69
CA ALA A 49 -1.20 2.20 -16.57
C ALA A 49 -0.27 3.11 -17.40
N GLN A 50 -0.78 4.22 -17.94
CA GLN A 50 0.03 5.20 -18.68
C GLN A 50 1.07 5.89 -17.80
N MET A 51 0.76 6.12 -16.53
CA MET A 51 1.66 6.78 -15.58
C MET A 51 2.63 5.80 -14.90
N GLY A 52 2.42 4.49 -15.03
CA GLY A 52 3.21 3.48 -14.32
C GLY A 52 3.14 3.64 -12.80
N THR A 53 1.94 3.91 -12.26
CA THR A 53 1.73 4.18 -10.82
C THR A 53 0.95 3.07 -10.14
N ALA A 54 1.36 2.68 -8.93
CA ALA A 54 0.63 1.72 -8.11
C ALA A 54 -0.62 2.34 -7.48
N ALA A 55 -1.62 1.52 -7.13
CA ALA A 55 -2.90 1.99 -6.61
C ALA A 55 -3.02 1.91 -5.09
N GLU A 56 -3.45 3.00 -4.46
CA GLU A 56 -4.04 2.98 -3.13
C GLU A 56 -5.56 2.96 -3.29
N VAL A 57 -6.16 1.80 -3.03
CA VAL A 57 -7.57 1.54 -3.30
C VAL A 57 -8.42 1.89 -2.09
N TYR A 58 -9.37 2.79 -2.24
CA TYR A 58 -10.32 3.07 -1.16
C TYR A 58 -11.52 2.12 -1.23
N ALA A 59 -11.70 1.28 -0.21
CA ALA A 59 -12.77 0.29 -0.17
C ALA A 59 -13.59 0.35 1.12
N HIS A 60 -14.90 0.18 0.97
CA HIS A 60 -15.87 0.22 2.07
C HIS A 60 -16.23 -1.19 2.59
N THR A 61 -16.21 -2.19 1.72
CA THR A 61 -16.53 -3.59 2.02
C THR A 61 -15.60 -4.52 1.22
N PRO A 62 -15.45 -5.79 1.63
CA PRO A 62 -14.68 -6.77 0.87
C PRO A 62 -15.19 -6.95 -0.56
N ASP A 63 -16.51 -6.98 -0.77
CA ASP A 63 -17.09 -7.11 -2.12
C ASP A 63 -16.85 -5.86 -2.98
N HIS A 64 -16.88 -4.68 -2.37
CA HIS A 64 -16.51 -3.44 -3.07
C HIS A 64 -15.04 -3.48 -3.49
N LEU A 65 -14.13 -3.98 -2.63
CA LEU A 65 -12.73 -4.16 -3.02
C LEU A 65 -12.57 -5.17 -4.16
N GLU A 66 -13.27 -6.31 -4.09
CA GLU A 66 -13.25 -7.33 -5.15
C GLU A 66 -13.66 -6.74 -6.50
N HIS A 67 -14.69 -5.89 -6.52
CA HIS A 67 -15.12 -5.15 -7.71
C HIS A 67 -14.05 -4.20 -8.21
N VAL A 68 -13.54 -3.30 -7.34
CA VAL A 68 -12.57 -2.26 -7.74
C VAL A 68 -11.25 -2.87 -8.24
N LEU A 69 -10.79 -3.97 -7.66
CA LEU A 69 -9.55 -4.64 -8.06
C LEU A 69 -9.58 -5.14 -9.53
N GLN A 70 -10.76 -5.34 -10.13
CA GLN A 70 -10.89 -5.71 -11.54
C GLN A 70 -10.43 -4.58 -12.49
N PHE A 71 -10.37 -3.34 -12.00
CA PHE A 71 -10.03 -2.16 -12.77
C PHE A 71 -8.62 -1.64 -12.48
N VAL A 72 -7.98 -2.14 -11.43
CA VAL A 72 -6.59 -1.76 -11.08
C VAL A 72 -5.65 -2.41 -12.11
N PRO A 73 -4.82 -1.63 -12.82
CA PRO A 73 -3.91 -2.18 -13.82
C PRO A 73 -2.81 -3.01 -13.15
N SER A 74 -2.30 -4.01 -13.88
CA SER A 74 -1.15 -4.78 -13.42
C SER A 74 0.06 -3.88 -13.22
N HIS A 75 0.73 -4.03 -12.09
CA HIS A 75 1.90 -3.25 -11.71
C HIS A 75 2.87 -4.14 -10.94
N ALA A 76 4.17 -3.83 -10.97
CA ALA A 76 5.19 -4.58 -10.22
C ALA A 76 4.97 -4.56 -8.69
N ARG A 77 4.09 -3.69 -8.21
CA ARG A 77 3.72 -3.51 -6.80
C ARG A 77 2.24 -3.79 -6.65
N LEU A 78 1.89 -4.59 -5.64
CA LEU A 78 0.50 -4.85 -5.28
C LEU A 78 -0.15 -3.57 -4.73
N PRO A 79 -1.46 -3.37 -4.94
CA PRO A 79 -2.18 -2.23 -4.40
C PRO A 79 -2.22 -2.26 -2.87
N VAL A 80 -2.30 -1.08 -2.26
CA VAL A 80 -2.57 -0.90 -0.82
C VAL A 80 -4.04 -0.59 -0.65
N VAL A 81 -4.71 -1.18 0.34
CA VAL A 81 -6.14 -0.94 0.58
C VAL A 81 -6.31 0.08 1.69
N HIS A 82 -6.92 1.21 1.35
CA HIS A 82 -7.35 2.21 2.30
C HIS A 82 -8.75 1.88 2.82
N LEU A 83 -8.83 1.43 4.07
CA LEU A 83 -10.10 1.08 4.69
C LEU A 83 -10.88 2.33 5.11
N SER A 84 -12.20 2.18 5.15
CA SER A 84 -13.13 3.21 5.61
C SER A 84 -12.66 3.89 6.89
N ARG A 85 -12.72 5.24 6.91
CA ARG A 85 -12.55 6.06 8.12
C ARG A 85 -13.46 5.66 9.28
N GLY A 86 -14.51 4.85 9.06
CA GLY A 86 -15.37 4.33 10.13
C GLY A 86 -14.69 3.28 11.01
N ILE A 87 -13.77 2.48 10.46
CA ILE A 87 -13.14 1.33 11.15
C ILE A 87 -12.37 1.78 12.39
N ASN A 88 -12.61 1.12 13.52
CA ASN A 88 -11.94 1.34 14.79
C ASN A 88 -11.39 0.02 15.36
N VAL A 89 -10.09 -0.21 15.24
CA VAL A 89 -9.44 -1.47 15.66
C VAL A 89 -9.49 -1.74 17.17
N LEU A 90 -9.92 -0.79 18.01
CA LEU A 90 -10.20 -1.06 19.43
C LEU A 90 -11.48 -1.90 19.60
N GLN A 91 -12.39 -1.88 18.63
CA GLN A 91 -13.62 -2.65 18.66
C GLN A 91 -13.41 -4.05 18.07
N LYS A 92 -13.91 -5.09 18.76
CA LYS A 92 -13.77 -6.49 18.31
C LYS A 92 -14.40 -6.72 16.94
N ARG A 93 -15.57 -6.11 16.69
CA ARG A 93 -16.29 -6.21 15.41
C ARG A 93 -15.44 -5.70 14.25
N ASP A 94 -14.84 -4.54 14.40
CA ASP A 94 -14.07 -3.90 13.33
C ASP A 94 -12.73 -4.61 13.10
N ARG A 95 -12.11 -5.20 14.13
CA ARG A 95 -10.97 -6.10 13.94
C ARG A 95 -11.33 -7.31 13.09
N ALA A 96 -12.53 -7.86 13.23
CA ALA A 96 -12.99 -8.97 12.40
C ALA A 96 -13.11 -8.55 10.93
N VAL A 97 -13.58 -7.32 10.66
CA VAL A 97 -13.60 -6.76 9.30
C VAL A 97 -12.18 -6.63 8.74
N VAL A 98 -11.24 -6.06 9.50
CA VAL A 98 -9.83 -5.96 9.06
C VAL A 98 -9.23 -7.34 8.77
N THR A 99 -9.55 -8.34 9.60
CA THR A 99 -9.11 -9.73 9.42
C THR A 99 -9.72 -10.33 8.14
N GLU A 100 -11.01 -10.11 7.88
CA GLU A 100 -11.66 -10.57 6.64
C GLU A 100 -10.99 -9.98 5.40
N PHE A 101 -10.65 -8.69 5.40
CA PHE A 101 -9.87 -8.08 4.31
C PHE A 101 -8.48 -8.72 4.18
N ALA A 102 -7.77 -8.93 5.29
CA ALA A 102 -6.44 -9.52 5.26
C ALA A 102 -6.45 -10.94 4.71
N ASP A 103 -7.39 -11.78 5.16
CA ASP A 103 -7.50 -13.17 4.77
C ASP A 103 -7.95 -13.33 3.31
N ARG A 104 -9.01 -12.61 2.90
CA ARG A 104 -9.58 -12.73 1.55
C ARG A 104 -8.65 -12.20 0.45
N PHE A 105 -7.81 -11.21 0.77
CA PHE A 105 -6.96 -10.54 -0.21
C PHE A 105 -5.46 -10.81 0.00
N ALA A 106 -5.10 -11.79 0.83
CA ALA A 106 -3.72 -12.23 1.01
C ALA A 106 -3.05 -12.52 -0.34
N GLY A 107 -1.87 -11.92 -0.56
CA GLY A 107 -1.11 -12.05 -1.81
C GLY A 107 -1.65 -11.27 -3.00
N ARG A 108 -2.80 -10.59 -2.88
CA ARG A 108 -3.39 -9.72 -3.91
C ARG A 108 -3.22 -8.23 -3.60
N VAL A 109 -2.96 -7.90 -2.33
CA VAL A 109 -2.71 -6.54 -1.84
C VAL A 109 -1.41 -6.51 -1.03
N ALA A 110 -0.72 -5.37 -1.03
CA ALA A 110 0.51 -5.19 -0.28
C ALA A 110 0.25 -4.98 1.23
N GLY A 111 -0.93 -4.45 1.59
CA GLY A 111 -1.29 -4.16 2.97
C GLY A 111 -2.58 -3.35 3.08
N LEU A 112 -2.93 -3.05 4.34
CA LEU A 112 -4.14 -2.30 4.71
C LEU A 112 -3.74 -1.02 5.44
N VAL A 113 -4.40 0.08 5.13
CA VAL A 113 -4.30 1.36 5.85
C VAL A 113 -5.57 1.53 6.70
N VAL A 114 -5.38 1.64 8.00
CA VAL A 114 -6.42 1.98 8.98
C VAL A 114 -6.17 3.38 9.53
N HIS A 115 -7.26 4.09 9.81
CA HIS A 115 -7.17 5.41 10.41
C HIS A 115 -7.11 5.35 11.93
N ASP A 116 -6.19 6.13 12.50
CA ASP A 116 -6.18 6.37 13.93
C ASP A 116 -7.49 7.00 14.42
N LYS A 117 -7.81 6.68 15.66
CA LYS A 117 -8.92 7.26 16.40
C LYS A 117 -8.40 8.03 17.59
N ARG A 118 -9.12 9.09 17.99
CA ARG A 118 -8.75 9.92 19.15
C ARG A 118 -8.52 9.07 20.41
N GLU A 119 -9.37 8.08 20.63
CA GLU A 119 -9.29 7.11 21.73
C GLU A 119 -8.06 6.18 21.68
N MET A 120 -7.44 5.96 20.52
CA MET A 120 -6.21 5.17 20.42
C MET A 120 -5.02 5.89 21.06
N ALA A 121 -4.99 7.23 21.02
CA ALA A 121 -3.94 8.01 21.68
C ALA A 121 -3.88 7.72 23.19
N ALA A 122 -5.03 7.44 23.81
CA ALA A 122 -5.13 7.08 25.23
C ALA A 122 -4.68 5.64 25.54
N GLN A 123 -4.33 4.84 24.54
CA GLN A 123 -3.88 3.45 24.70
C GLN A 123 -2.36 3.28 24.50
N THR A 124 -1.62 4.37 24.25
CA THR A 124 -0.17 4.33 23.93
C THR A 124 0.64 3.59 25.01
N ASP A 125 0.44 3.90 26.29
CA ASP A 125 1.17 3.23 27.38
C ASP A 125 0.88 1.72 27.45
N ARG A 126 -0.39 1.35 27.21
CA ARG A 126 -0.81 -0.04 27.16
C ARG A 126 -0.19 -0.79 26.00
N LEU A 127 -0.06 -0.14 24.84
CA LEU A 127 0.61 -0.71 23.67
C LEU A 127 2.09 -0.96 23.96
N LEU A 128 2.79 0.04 24.53
CA LEU A 128 4.20 -0.07 24.89
C LEU A 128 4.46 -1.17 25.94
N ALA A 129 3.55 -1.36 26.89
CA ALA A 129 3.66 -2.42 27.90
C ALA A 129 3.41 -3.84 27.34
N ALA A 130 2.87 -3.97 26.13
CA ALA A 130 2.55 -5.25 25.49
C ALA A 130 3.59 -5.71 24.45
N LEU A 131 4.61 -4.87 24.19
CA LEU A 131 5.76 -5.17 23.32
C LEU A 131 6.94 -5.71 24.16
#